data_AF-A0A853BAI8-F1
#
_entry.id   AF-A0A853BAI8-F1
#
_cell.length_a   1.000
_cell.length_b   1.000
_cell.length_c   1.000
_cell.angle_alpha   90.00
_cell.angle_beta   90.00
_cell.angle_gamma   90.00
#
_symmetry.space_group_name_H-M   'P 1'
#
loop_
_entity.id
_entity.type
_entity.pdbx_description
1 polymer ?
#
loop_
_entity_poly.entity_id
_entity_poly.type
_entity_poly.pdbx_seq_one_letter_code
_entity_poly.pdbx_strand_id
1 'polypeptide(L)'
;MGLDLGELSRLSPRVQLAKIIDATIGEAGHPDDYALKRATVEHLKTVLLADTPPPPEVSIRNFVAEWIFQQSLVELQAARATRGRTQQQVDRAERQLRDWLKRRVQRIEVTTQGRPSVQNLADMTAKITGEALRLIKAGTS
;
A
#
# COMPACT_ATOMS: atom_id res chain seq x y z
N MET A 1 -6.92 2.06 -23.70
CA MET A 1 -7.15 3.53 -23.73
C MET A 1 -5.99 4.19 -23.02
N GLY A 2 -5.35 5.17 -23.65
CA GLY A 2 -4.16 5.84 -23.11
C GLY A 2 -4.49 7.21 -22.51
N LEU A 3 -3.61 7.71 -21.65
CA LEU A 3 -3.72 9.07 -21.10
C LEU A 3 -3.36 10.10 -22.17
N ASP A 4 -4.23 11.07 -22.41
CA ASP A 4 -3.88 12.27 -23.18
C ASP A 4 -3.08 13.22 -22.28
N LEU A 5 -1.81 13.43 -22.61
CA LEU A 5 -0.89 14.28 -21.84
C LEU A 5 -1.28 15.77 -21.89
N GLY A 6 -1.90 16.21 -23.00
CA GLY A 6 -2.41 17.57 -23.17
C GLY A 6 -3.59 17.84 -22.24
N GLU A 7 -4.55 16.91 -22.15
CA GLU A 7 -5.63 16.99 -21.18
C GLU A 7 -5.12 16.87 -19.74
N LEU A 8 -4.17 15.97 -19.49
CA LEU A 8 -3.63 15.75 -18.16
C LEU A 8 -3.00 17.03 -17.61
N SER A 9 -2.17 17.71 -18.40
CA SER A 9 -1.46 18.94 -17.98
C SER A 9 -2.37 20.09 -17.55
N ARG A 10 -3.64 20.09 -17.98
CA ARG A 10 -4.64 21.12 -17.64
C ARG A 10 -5.40 20.84 -16.34
N LEU A 11 -5.26 19.64 -15.78
CA LEU A 11 -5.92 19.24 -14.55
C LEU A 11 -5.12 19.69 -13.33
N SER A 12 -5.77 19.79 -12.17
CA SER A 12 -5.04 20.01 -10.92
C SER A 12 -4.13 18.81 -10.61
N PRO A 13 -2.97 18.99 -9.94
CA PRO A 13 -2.02 17.91 -9.68
C PRO A 13 -2.65 16.68 -9.01
N ARG A 14 -3.65 16.89 -8.14
CA ARG A 14 -4.41 15.82 -7.49
C ARG A 14 -5.22 14.99 -8.49
N VAL A 15 -5.86 15.65 -9.46
CA VAL A 15 -6.69 14.99 -10.48
C VAL A 15 -5.81 14.34 -11.55
N GLN A 16 -4.66 14.92 -11.87
CA GLN A 16 -3.63 14.30 -12.71
C GLN A 16 -3.16 12.97 -12.11
N LEU A 17 -2.79 12.98 -10.84
CA LEU A 17 -2.34 11.80 -10.11
C LEU A 17 -3.42 10.71 -10.09
N ALA A 18 -4.67 11.07 -9.81
CA ALA A 18 -5.79 10.13 -9.84
C ALA A 18 -5.96 9.49 -11.23
N LYS A 19 -5.95 10.28 -12.30
CA LYS A 19 -6.05 9.76 -13.68
C LYS A 19 -4.87 8.85 -14.06
N ILE A 20 -3.64 9.19 -13.66
CA ILE A 20 -2.47 8.34 -13.91
C ILE A 20 -2.62 6.98 -13.21
N ILE A 21 -3.04 7.01 -11.95
CA ILE A 21 -3.24 5.82 -11.13
C ILE A 21 -4.36 4.96 -11.70
N ASP A 22 -5.50 5.55 -12.07
CA ASP A 22 -6.62 4.84 -12.68
C ASP A 22 -6.26 4.21 -14.03
N ALA A 23 -5.47 4.90 -14.86
CA ALA A 23 -5.01 4.35 -16.13
C ALA A 23 -3.96 3.24 -15.96
N THR A 24 -3.20 3.25 -14.87
CA THR A 24 -2.13 2.28 -14.61
C THR A 24 -2.64 1.03 -13.88
N ILE A 25 -3.61 1.19 -12.97
CA ILE A 25 -4.14 0.12 -12.12
C ILE A 25 -5.50 -0.39 -12.63
N GLY A 26 -6.23 0.40 -13.42
CA GLY A 26 -7.59 0.11 -13.88
C GLY A 26 -8.67 0.68 -12.95
N GLU A 27 -9.96 0.50 -13.29
CA GLU A 27 -11.05 0.79 -12.36
C GLU A 27 -11.03 -0.18 -11.17
N ALA A 28 -11.26 0.34 -9.96
CA ALA A 28 -11.21 -0.47 -8.75
C ALA A 28 -12.55 -1.20 -8.58
N GLY A 29 -12.57 -2.51 -8.83
CA GLY A 29 -13.75 -3.36 -8.71
C GLY A 29 -13.82 -4.12 -7.39
N HIS A 30 -12.66 -4.35 -6.75
CA HIS A 30 -12.52 -5.08 -5.49
C HIS A 30 -11.89 -4.19 -4.39
N PRO A 31 -12.18 -4.40 -3.08
CA PRO A 31 -11.53 -3.68 -1.99
C PRO A 31 -9.99 -3.67 -2.04
N ASP A 32 -9.40 -4.73 -2.59
CA ASP A 32 -7.95 -4.82 -2.79
C ASP A 32 -7.42 -3.82 -3.81
N ASP A 33 -8.18 -3.54 -4.87
CA ASP A 33 -7.83 -2.53 -5.88
C ASP A 33 -7.84 -1.13 -5.26
N TYR A 34 -8.81 -0.85 -4.38
CA TYR A 34 -8.84 0.40 -3.62
C TYR A 34 -7.66 0.53 -2.66
N ALA A 35 -7.27 -0.57 -2.00
CA ALA A 35 -6.10 -0.60 -1.13
C ALA A 35 -4.80 -0.34 -1.92
N LEU A 36 -4.66 -0.97 -3.08
CA LEU A 36 -3.53 -0.77 -3.99
C LEU A 36 -3.47 0.69 -4.48
N LYS A 37 -4.59 1.25 -4.97
CA LYS A 37 -4.65 2.66 -5.39
C LYS A 37 -4.28 3.61 -4.26
N ARG A 38 -4.79 3.41 -3.04
CA ARG A 38 -4.43 4.24 -1.88
C ARG A 38 -2.95 4.12 -1.56
N ALA A 39 -2.40 2.92 -1.56
CA ALA A 39 -0.98 2.72 -1.30
C ALA A 39 -0.09 3.41 -2.35
N THR A 40 -0.49 3.37 -3.63
CA THR A 40 0.20 4.09 -4.69
C THR A 40 0.14 5.60 -4.46
N VAL A 41 -1.01 6.16 -4.07
CA VAL A 41 -1.12 7.59 -3.74
C VAL A 41 -0.22 7.97 -2.56
N GLU A 42 -0.28 7.25 -1.45
CA GLU A 42 0.48 7.57 -0.24
C GLU A 42 2.00 7.41 -0.47
N HIS A 43 2.41 6.41 -1.23
CA HIS A 43 3.81 6.25 -1.62
C HIS A 43 4.29 7.37 -2.53
N LEU A 44 3.50 7.74 -3.54
CA LEU A 44 3.86 8.85 -4.44
C LEU A 44 3.93 10.19 -3.71
N LYS A 45 3.03 10.46 -2.77
CA LYS A 45 3.15 11.64 -1.88
C LYS A 45 4.48 11.64 -1.12
N THR A 46 4.85 10.49 -0.54
CA THR A 46 6.09 10.36 0.23
C THR A 46 7.33 10.62 -0.65
N VAL A 47 7.33 10.11 -1.88
CA VAL A 47 8.43 10.33 -2.84
C VAL A 47 8.46 11.77 -3.33
N LEU A 48 7.31 12.37 -3.64
CA LEU A 48 7.21 13.73 -4.19
C LEU A 48 7.49 14.82 -3.14
N LEU A 49 7.22 14.55 -1.86
CA LEU A 49 7.46 15.48 -0.76
C LEU A 49 8.86 15.30 -0.14
N ALA A 50 9.63 14.30 -0.54
CA ALA A 50 10.98 14.10 -0.04
C ALA A 50 11.97 15.08 -0.69
N ASP A 51 12.82 15.71 0.12
CA ASP A 51 13.91 16.58 -0.36
C ASP A 51 14.88 15.84 -1.30
N THR A 52 15.02 14.53 -1.10
CA THR A 52 15.78 13.64 -1.98
C THR A 52 15.00 12.35 -2.19
N PRO A 53 14.73 11.95 -3.45
CA PRO A 53 14.04 10.70 -3.73
C PRO A 53 14.79 9.49 -3.13
N PRO A 54 14.09 8.54 -2.49
CA PRO A 54 14.73 7.35 -1.96
C PRO A 54 15.32 6.50 -3.10
N PRO A 55 16.39 5.73 -2.85
CA PRO A 55 16.90 4.75 -3.81
C PRO A 55 15.79 3.81 -4.29
N PRO A 56 15.81 3.32 -5.55
CA PRO A 56 14.72 2.52 -6.11
C PRO A 56 14.32 1.32 -5.25
N GLU A 57 15.29 0.61 -4.68
CA GLU A 57 15.04 -0.53 -3.78
C GLU A 57 14.29 -0.13 -2.50
N VAL A 58 14.69 0.99 -1.90
CA VAL A 58 14.04 1.55 -0.72
C VAL A 58 12.63 2.03 -1.07
N SER A 59 12.47 2.63 -2.25
CA SER A 59 11.17 3.07 -2.76
C SER A 59 10.22 1.88 -2.94
N ILE A 60 10.66 0.78 -3.57
CA ILE A 60 9.86 -0.44 -3.74
C ILE A 60 9.49 -1.05 -2.38
N ARG A 61 10.44 -1.12 -1.44
CA ARG A 61 10.17 -1.62 -0.07
C ARG A 61 9.11 -0.79 0.63
N ASN A 62 9.21 0.54 0.56
CA ASN A 62 8.26 1.45 1.17
C ASN A 62 6.88 1.35 0.53
N PHE A 63 6.82 1.20 -0.80
CA PHE A 63 5.55 0.97 -1.50
C PHE A 63 4.87 -0.32 -1.06
N VAL A 64 5.62 -1.44 -1.02
CA VAL A 64 5.09 -2.73 -0.57
C VAL A 64 4.61 -2.65 0.88
N ALA A 65 5.34 -1.95 1.75
CA ALA A 65 4.93 -1.70 3.13
C ALA A 65 3.57 -0.99 3.21
N GLU A 66 3.41 0.07 2.43
CA GLU A 66 2.17 0.85 2.39
C GLU A 66 1.02 0.03 1.81
N TRP A 67 1.28 -0.80 0.79
CA TRP A 67 0.26 -1.69 0.23
C TRP A 67 -0.24 -2.72 1.24
N ILE A 68 0.67 -3.39 1.94
CA ILE A 68 0.32 -4.35 3.01
C ILE A 68 -0.44 -3.64 4.13
N PHE A 69 -0.06 -2.41 4.46
CA PHE A 69 -0.76 -1.61 5.46
C PHE A 69 -2.21 -1.33 5.04
N GLN A 70 -2.43 -0.83 3.82
CA GLN A 70 -3.77 -0.53 3.31
C GLN A 70 -4.65 -1.80 3.20
N GLN A 71 -4.08 -2.92 2.74
CA GLN A 71 -4.75 -4.23 2.73
C GLN A 71 -5.21 -4.65 4.14
N SER A 72 -4.30 -4.55 5.11
CA SER A 72 -4.59 -4.91 6.49
C SER A 72 -5.61 -3.96 7.15
N LEU A 73 -5.67 -2.69 6.75
CA LEU A 73 -6.69 -1.74 7.20
C LEU A 73 -8.10 -2.14 6.74
N VAL A 74 -8.24 -2.56 5.47
CA VAL A 74 -9.53 -3.04 4.94
C VAL A 74 -10.03 -4.21 5.79
N GLU A 75 -9.16 -5.17 6.10
CA GLU A 75 -9.47 -6.32 6.96
C GLU A 75 -9.78 -5.93 8.41
N LEU A 76 -9.04 -4.96 8.98
CA LEU A 76 -9.31 -4.42 10.32
C LEU A 76 -10.68 -3.76 10.41
N GLN A 77 -11.06 -3.01 9.39
CA GLN A 77 -12.36 -2.34 9.30
C GLN A 77 -13.49 -3.36 9.09
N ALA A 78 -13.28 -4.37 8.25
CA ALA A 78 -14.22 -5.49 8.11
C ALA A 78 -14.40 -6.25 9.42
N ALA A 79 -13.32 -6.48 10.18
CA ALA A 79 -13.36 -7.10 11.50
C ALA A 79 -14.10 -6.23 12.55
N ARG A 80 -14.03 -4.90 12.47
CA ARG A 80 -14.83 -4.01 13.31
C ARG A 80 -16.32 -4.19 13.02
N ALA A 81 -16.70 -4.18 11.74
CA ALA A 81 -18.10 -4.31 11.32
C ALA A 81 -18.71 -5.67 11.72
N THR A 82 -17.90 -6.73 11.75
CA THR A 82 -18.38 -8.11 12.00
C THR A 82 -18.16 -8.61 13.43
N ARG A 83 -17.15 -8.12 14.16
CA ARG A 83 -16.76 -8.62 15.49
C ARG A 83 -16.86 -7.58 16.61
N GLY A 84 -17.45 -6.40 16.36
CA GLY A 84 -17.72 -5.41 17.39
C GLY A 84 -16.49 -4.78 18.04
N ARG A 85 -15.35 -4.71 17.34
CA ARG A 85 -14.13 -4.06 17.86
C ARG A 85 -14.39 -2.58 18.17
N THR A 86 -13.84 -2.10 19.28
CA THR A 86 -13.88 -0.67 19.62
C THR A 86 -12.89 0.12 18.75
N GLN A 87 -13.13 1.42 18.57
CA GLN A 87 -12.20 2.30 17.83
C GLN A 87 -10.79 2.25 18.42
N GLN A 88 -10.67 2.23 19.75
CA GLN A 88 -9.38 2.16 20.44
C GLN A 88 -8.60 0.87 20.14
N GLN A 89 -9.28 -0.26 19.98
CA GLN A 89 -8.65 -1.53 19.59
C GLN A 89 -8.15 -1.49 18.13
N VAL A 90 -8.90 -0.84 17.24
CA VAL A 90 -8.48 -0.61 15.85
C VAL A 90 -7.23 0.28 15.83
N ASP A 91 -7.25 1.43 16.49
CA ASP A 91 -6.11 2.36 16.54
C ASP A 91 -4.85 1.71 17.12
N ARG A 92 -5.00 0.82 18.12
CA ARG A 92 -3.88 0.05 18.68
C ARG A 92 -3.31 -0.93 17.65
N ALA A 93 -4.17 -1.67 16.96
CA ALA A 93 -3.74 -2.61 15.93
C ALA A 93 -3.06 -1.90 14.75
N GLU A 94 -3.56 -0.73 14.35
CA GLU A 94 -2.94 0.10 13.32
C GLU A 94 -1.52 0.54 13.70
N ARG A 95 -1.31 1.04 14.92
CA ARG A 95 0.02 1.42 15.41
C ARG A 95 0.97 0.22 15.46
N GLN A 96 0.51 -0.90 16.01
CA GLN A 96 1.32 -2.13 16.07
C GLN A 96 1.72 -2.63 14.68
N LEU A 97 0.78 -2.55 13.72
CA LEU A 97 1.03 -2.92 12.34
C LEU A 97 2.07 -2.01 11.69
N ARG A 98 1.98 -0.69 11.87
CA ARG A 98 2.97 0.27 11.34
C ARG A 98 4.37 -0.01 11.89
N ASP A 99 4.50 -0.21 13.19
CA ASP A 99 5.79 -0.49 13.83
C ASP A 99 6.38 -1.83 13.39
N TRP A 100 5.54 -2.86 13.24
CA TRP A 100 5.97 -4.16 12.74
C TRP A 100 6.41 -4.09 11.28
N LEU A 101 5.63 -3.42 10.41
CA LEU A 101 5.99 -3.23 9.00
C LEU A 101 7.31 -2.48 8.85
N LYS A 102 7.52 -1.41 9.62
CA LYS A 102 8.78 -0.64 9.58
C LYS A 102 10.01 -1.53 9.84
N ARG A 103 9.91 -2.50 10.75
CA ARG A 103 10.98 -3.48 11.03
C ARG A 103 11.04 -4.59 9.99
N ARG A 104 9.88 -5.10 9.55
CA ARG A 104 9.78 -6.24 8.62
C ARG A 104 10.28 -5.90 7.22
N VAL A 105 10.00 -4.68 6.77
CA VAL A 105 10.28 -4.17 5.42
C VAL A 105 11.78 -3.94 5.19
N GLN A 106 12.53 -3.60 6.25
CA GLN A 106 14.00 -3.55 6.18
C GLN A 106 14.63 -4.90 5.78
N ARG A 107 13.93 -6.01 6.08
CA ARG A 107 14.37 -7.38 5.77
C ARG A 107 13.81 -7.92 4.45
N ILE A 108 13.10 -7.10 3.68
CA ILE A 108 12.65 -7.50 2.35
C ILE A 108 13.85 -7.38 1.41
N GLU A 109 14.29 -8.51 0.87
CA GLU A 109 15.27 -8.51 -0.23
C GLU A 109 14.54 -8.10 -1.51
N VAL A 110 14.84 -6.89 -1.99
CA VAL A 110 14.42 -6.45 -3.32
C VAL A 110 15.59 -6.71 -4.24
N THR A 111 15.54 -7.80 -5.00
CA THR A 111 16.53 -8.07 -6.03
C THR A 111 16.26 -7.15 -7.23
N THR A 112 17.21 -6.27 -7.53
CA THR A 112 17.18 -5.39 -8.70
C THR A 112 17.90 -5.97 -9.91
N GLN A 113 18.46 -7.18 -9.78
CA GLN A 113 19.02 -7.92 -10.91
C GLN A 113 17.89 -8.45 -11.79
N GLY A 114 17.48 -7.61 -12.76
CA GLY A 114 16.32 -7.80 -13.61
C GLY A 114 15.13 -6.95 -13.17
N ARG A 115 14.26 -6.56 -14.11
CA ARG A 115 13.00 -5.89 -13.77
C ARG A 115 12.24 -6.81 -12.81
N PRO A 116 11.94 -6.40 -11.57
CA PRO A 116 11.12 -7.22 -10.69
C PRO A 116 9.80 -7.48 -11.40
N SER A 117 9.45 -8.76 -11.58
CA SER A 117 8.17 -9.09 -12.19
C SER A 117 7.07 -8.60 -11.25
N VAL A 118 6.00 -8.03 -11.81
CA VAL A 118 4.82 -7.60 -11.05
C VAL A 118 4.27 -8.76 -10.21
N GLN A 119 4.40 -9.99 -10.71
CA GLN A 119 4.05 -11.22 -10.00
C GLN A 119 4.86 -11.43 -8.72
N ASN A 120 6.18 -11.24 -8.76
CA ASN A 120 7.03 -11.40 -7.57
C ASN A 120 6.66 -10.39 -6.48
N LEU A 121 6.29 -9.17 -6.86
CA LEU A 121 5.82 -8.15 -5.92
C LEU A 121 4.44 -8.51 -5.34
N ALA A 122 3.53 -9.04 -6.16
CA ALA A 122 2.21 -9.49 -5.73
C ALA A 122 2.30 -10.67 -4.74
N ASP A 123 3.10 -11.69 -5.06
CA ASP A 123 3.30 -12.88 -4.21
C ASP A 123 3.93 -12.50 -2.87
N MET A 124 4.92 -11.61 -2.89
CA MET A 124 5.55 -11.07 -1.69
C MET A 124 4.56 -10.28 -0.83
N THR A 125 3.74 -9.44 -1.46
CA THR A 125 2.70 -8.66 -0.77
C THR A 125 1.70 -9.60 -0.11
N ALA A 126 1.16 -10.58 -0.84
CA ALA A 126 0.20 -11.54 -0.32
C ALA A 126 0.74 -12.33 0.89
N LYS A 127 2.00 -12.79 0.81
CA LYS A 127 2.67 -13.49 1.92
C LYS A 127 2.75 -12.62 3.17
N ILE A 128 3.22 -11.38 3.03
CA ILE A 128 3.46 -10.50 4.18
C ILE A 128 2.13 -9.96 4.74
N THR A 129 1.11 -9.73 3.91
CA THR A 129 -0.26 -9.46 4.36
C THR A 129 -0.80 -10.61 5.22
N GLY A 130 -0.57 -11.85 4.82
CA GLY A 130 -0.91 -13.02 5.64
C GLY A 130 -0.22 -13.05 7.02
N GLU A 131 1.05 -12.65 7.08
CA GLU A 131 1.81 -12.49 8.34
C GLU A 131 1.22 -11.36 9.21
N ALA A 132 0.93 -10.20 8.60
CA ALA A 132 0.33 -9.04 9.28
C ALA A 132 -1.03 -9.37 9.89
N LEU A 133 -1.89 -10.07 9.14
CA LEU A 133 -3.21 -10.48 9.62
C LEU A 133 -3.14 -11.47 10.78
N ARG A 134 -2.15 -12.38 10.78
CA ARG A 134 -1.92 -13.28 11.93
C ARG A 134 -1.48 -12.49 13.17
N LEU A 135 -0.60 -11.51 13.02
CA LEU A 135 -0.17 -10.64 14.12
C LEU A 135 -1.35 -9.84 14.70
N ILE A 136 -2.18 -9.28 13.84
CA ILE A 136 -3.41 -8.57 14.24
C ILE A 136 -4.37 -9.50 14.98
N LYS A 137 -4.50 -10.76 14.57
CA LYS A 137 -5.37 -11.75 15.23
C LYS A 137 -4.79 -12.19 16.58
N ALA A 138 -3.50 -12.45 16.66
CA ALA A 138 -2.80 -12.89 17.88
C ALA A 138 -2.74 -11.82 18.97
N GLY A 139 -2.63 -10.54 18.60
CA GLY A 139 -2.71 -9.41 19.55
C GLY A 139 -4.12 -9.13 20.10
N THR A 140 -5.11 -9.96 19.75
CA THR A 140 -6.50 -9.87 20.23
C THR A 140 -6.88 -10.96 21.25
N SER A 141 -5.94 -11.83 21.65
CA SER A 141 -6.13 -12.87 22.68
C SER A 141 -5.66 -12.40 24.05
#